data_AF-A0A0F9GUR7-F1
#
_entry.id   AF-A0A0F9GUR7-F1
#
_cell.length_a   1.000
_cell.length_b   1.000
_cell.length_c   1.000
_cell.angle_alpha   90.00
_cell.angle_beta   90.00
_cell.angle_gamma   90.00
#
_symmetry.space_group_name_H-M   'P 1'
#
loop_
_entity.id
_entity.type
_entity.pdbx_description
1 polymer ?
#
loop_
_entity_poly.entity_id
_entity_poly.type
_entity_poly.pdbx_seq_one_letter_code
_entity_poly.pdbx_strand_id
1 'polypeptide(L)'
;MKQEKWKDSRGIEWNIHHADLCEGDHCPFHNPSDHLLKDAPIHIRWDKGALVERICKHGVGHADPASVAYFHKQGEKWAGVHGCDGCCSSQGEK
;
A
#
# COMPACT_ATOMS: atom_id res chain seq x y z
N MET A 1 17.27 13.49 -4.36
CA MET A 1 16.67 12.57 -3.38
C MET A 1 17.04 11.16 -3.79
N LYS A 2 17.55 10.31 -2.89
CA LYS A 2 17.90 8.92 -3.25
C LYS A 2 16.61 8.16 -3.55
N GLN A 3 16.61 7.41 -4.65
CA GLN A 3 15.51 6.57 -5.10
C GLN A 3 16.03 5.16 -5.34
N GLU A 4 15.14 4.19 -5.30
CA GLU A 4 15.45 2.80 -5.62
C GLU A 4 14.37 2.18 -6.51
N LYS A 5 14.73 1.10 -7.19
CA LYS A 5 13.85 0.37 -8.09
C LYS A 5 13.07 -0.66 -7.31
N TRP A 6 11.75 -0.65 -7.48
CA TRP A 6 10.87 -1.63 -6.87
C TRP A 6 9.90 -2.18 -7.91
N LYS A 7 9.66 -3.49 -7.88
CA LYS A 7 8.80 -4.18 -8.85
C LYS A 7 7.53 -4.65 -8.17
N ASP A 8 6.39 -4.22 -8.72
CA ASP A 8 5.08 -4.62 -8.22
C ASP A 8 4.71 -6.06 -8.62
N SER A 9 3.63 -6.60 -8.05
CA SER A 9 3.24 -7.99 -8.34
C SER A 9 2.76 -8.23 -9.77
N ARG A 10 2.61 -7.18 -10.59
CA ARG A 10 2.36 -7.28 -12.04
C ARG A 10 3.66 -7.23 -12.85
N GLY A 11 4.80 -7.08 -12.19
CA GLY A 11 6.10 -6.94 -12.81
C GLY A 11 6.44 -5.51 -13.26
N ILE A 12 5.64 -4.51 -12.89
CA ILE A 12 5.88 -3.11 -13.26
C ILE A 12 6.96 -2.53 -12.34
N GLU A 13 7.97 -1.89 -12.92
CA GLU A 13 9.04 -1.24 -12.18
C GLU A 13 8.69 0.21 -11.85
N TRP A 14 8.94 0.60 -10.59
CA TRP A 14 8.68 1.91 -10.03
C TRP A 14 9.95 2.49 -9.41
N ASN A 15 10.06 3.82 -9.41
CA ASN A 15 11.02 4.51 -8.57
C ASN A 15 10.33 4.83 -7.24
N ILE A 16 10.79 4.21 -6.15
CA ILE A 16 10.32 4.52 -4.79
C ILE A 16 11.38 5.32 -4.05
N HIS A 17 11.00 5.89 -2.90
CA HIS A 17 11.95 6.55 -2.02
C HIS A 17 12.96 5.54 -1.47
N HIS A 18 14.17 5.98 -1.16
CA HIS A 18 15.16 5.16 -0.48
C HIS A 18 14.75 4.89 0.98
N ALA A 19 15.10 3.72 1.51
CA ALA A 19 14.71 3.27 2.85
C ALA A 19 15.04 4.27 3.99
N ASP A 20 16.13 5.03 3.88
CA ASP A 20 16.52 6.07 4.85
C ASP A 20 15.43 7.15 5.05
N LEU A 21 14.50 7.31 4.10
CA LEU A 21 13.41 8.28 4.17
C LEU A 21 12.18 7.76 4.93
N CYS A 22 12.20 6.52 5.39
CA CYS A 22 11.14 5.89 6.17
C CYS A 22 11.23 6.15 7.68
N GLU A 23 12.27 6.86 8.15
CA GLU A 23 12.56 6.98 9.57
C GLU A 23 11.38 7.58 10.37
N GLY A 24 10.92 6.85 11.38
CA GLY A 24 9.83 7.27 12.27
C GLY A 24 8.41 6.97 11.77
N ASP A 25 8.24 6.47 10.55
CA ASP A 25 6.94 6.17 9.95
C ASP A 25 6.83 4.74 9.41
N HIS A 26 5.59 4.28 9.19
CA HIS A 26 5.35 3.06 8.41
C HIS A 26 5.48 3.34 6.92
N CYS A 27 6.04 2.36 6.20
CA CYS A 27 6.20 2.40 4.74
C CYS A 27 5.77 1.05 4.14
N PRO A 28 4.90 1.02 3.11
CA PRO A 28 4.46 -0.23 2.49
C PRO A 28 5.62 -1.11 1.97
N PHE A 29 6.76 -0.50 1.64
CA PHE A 29 7.90 -1.15 1.00
C PHE A 29 8.98 -1.59 1.98
N HIS A 30 9.34 -0.75 2.95
CA HIS A 30 10.48 -0.98 3.85
C HIS A 30 10.08 -1.30 5.30
N ASN A 31 8.93 -0.80 5.76
CA ASN A 31 8.49 -0.92 7.15
C ASN A 31 6.95 -1.04 7.22
N PRO A 32 6.36 -2.11 6.66
CA PRO A 32 4.91 -2.24 6.58
C PRO A 32 4.30 -2.25 7.98
N SER A 33 3.15 -1.62 8.15
CA SER A 33 2.39 -1.71 9.41
C SER A 33 1.86 -3.14 9.61
N ASP A 34 1.58 -3.50 10.86
CA ASP A 34 1.03 -4.82 11.15
C ASP A 34 -0.49 -4.84 10.88
N HIS A 35 -0.91 -5.56 9.84
CA HIS A 35 -2.31 -5.77 9.48
C HIS A 35 -2.48 -7.06 8.65
N LEU A 36 -3.72 -7.54 8.52
CA LEU A 36 -4.05 -8.85 7.91
C LEU A 36 -3.53 -9.06 6.49
N LEU A 37 -3.33 -7.97 5.73
CA LEU A 37 -2.89 -8.00 4.34
C LEU A 37 -1.43 -7.52 4.18
N LYS A 38 -0.64 -7.40 5.25
CA LYS A 38 0.72 -6.84 5.19
C LYS A 38 1.67 -7.64 4.29
N ASP A 39 1.42 -8.94 4.15
CA ASP A 39 2.22 -9.85 3.33
C ASP A 39 1.57 -10.12 1.96
N ALA A 40 0.41 -9.52 1.70
CA ALA A 40 -0.27 -9.65 0.42
C ALA A 40 0.53 -8.89 -0.68
N PRO A 41 0.46 -9.37 -1.94
CA PRO A 41 1.12 -8.72 -3.08
C PRO A 41 0.76 -7.24 -3.20
N ILE A 42 1.72 -6.42 -3.63
CA ILE A 42 1.51 -4.97 -3.77
C ILE A 42 1.27 -4.59 -5.24
N HIS A 43 0.28 -3.74 -5.48
CA HIS A 43 0.17 -2.92 -6.69
C HIS A 43 0.34 -1.43 -6.37
N ILE A 44 1.05 -0.70 -7.22
CA ILE A 44 1.10 0.76 -7.17
C ILE A 44 0.11 1.33 -8.19
N ARG A 45 -0.75 2.25 -7.74
CA ARG A 45 -1.81 2.89 -8.50
C ARG A 45 -1.42 4.29 -8.93
N TRP A 46 -0.71 4.39 -10.06
CA TRP A 46 -0.32 5.68 -10.63
C TRP A 46 -1.51 6.57 -10.97
N ASP A 47 -2.60 5.96 -11.42
CA ASP A 47 -3.89 6.63 -11.67
C ASP A 47 -4.50 7.28 -10.42
N LYS A 48 -4.04 6.87 -9.22
CA LYS A 48 -4.42 7.43 -7.92
C LYS A 48 -3.22 8.06 -7.20
N GLY A 49 -2.36 8.76 -7.94
CA GLY A 49 -1.22 9.48 -7.35
C GLY A 49 -0.15 8.59 -6.70
N ALA A 50 -0.05 7.32 -7.12
CA ALA A 50 0.81 6.29 -6.55
C ALA A 50 0.35 5.74 -5.18
N LEU A 51 -0.97 5.68 -4.93
CA LEU A 51 -1.53 4.88 -3.84
C LEU A 51 -1.06 3.43 -3.93
N VAL A 52 -0.64 2.86 -2.80
CA VAL A 52 -0.22 1.46 -2.70
C VAL A 52 -1.40 0.61 -2.26
N GLU A 53 -1.69 -0.45 -3.00
CA GLU A 53 -2.73 -1.43 -2.69
C GLU A 53 -2.10 -2.80 -2.37
N ARG A 54 -2.69 -3.51 -1.42
CA ARG A 54 -2.47 -4.92 -1.09
C ARG A 54 -3.53 -5.76 -1.77
N ILE A 55 -3.11 -6.75 -2.55
CA ILE A 55 -3.99 -7.57 -3.37
C ILE A 55 -4.33 -8.85 -2.62
N CYS A 56 -5.57 -8.97 -2.17
CA CYS A 56 -6.00 -10.13 -1.40
C CYS A 56 -6.08 -11.40 -2.27
N LYS A 57 -6.32 -12.55 -1.63
CA LYS A 57 -6.49 -13.86 -2.30
C LYS A 57 -7.64 -13.88 -3.32
N HIS A 58 -8.61 -12.96 -3.22
CA HIS A 58 -9.74 -12.83 -4.16
C HIS A 58 -9.42 -11.92 -5.35
N GLY A 59 -8.21 -11.35 -5.42
CA GLY A 59 -7.80 -10.41 -6.46
C GLY A 59 -8.27 -8.97 -6.25
N VAL A 60 -8.86 -8.65 -5.09
CA VAL A 60 -9.30 -7.29 -4.74
C VAL A 60 -8.14 -6.48 -4.17
N GLY A 61 -7.99 -5.24 -4.63
CA GLY A 61 -7.01 -4.30 -4.10
C GLY A 61 -7.55 -3.53 -2.88
N HIS A 62 -6.84 -3.63 -1.76
CA HIS A 62 -7.10 -2.91 -0.53
C HIS A 62 -6.03 -1.85 -0.32
N ALA A 63 -6.40 -0.61 0.02
CA ALA A 63 -5.41 0.43 0.27
C ALA A 63 -4.49 0.05 1.45
N ASP A 64 -3.17 0.11 1.25
CA ASP A 64 -2.21 -0.16 2.31
C ASP A 64 -2.31 0.94 3.39
N PRO A 65 -2.46 0.60 4.69
CA PRO A 65 -2.65 1.60 5.74
C PRO A 65 -1.52 2.63 5.84
N ALA A 66 -0.27 2.24 5.58
CA ALA A 66 0.87 3.16 5.60
C ALA A 66 0.81 4.13 4.42
N SER A 67 0.38 3.66 3.25
CA SER A 67 0.11 4.52 2.09
C SER A 67 -1.02 5.50 2.40
N VAL A 68 -2.13 5.02 2.97
CA VAL A 68 -3.26 5.88 3.36
C VAL A 68 -2.83 6.97 4.34
N ALA A 69 -2.05 6.63 5.37
CA ALA A 69 -1.52 7.60 6.33
C ALA A 69 -0.67 8.69 5.64
N TYR A 70 0.17 8.31 4.68
CA TYR A 70 0.98 9.25 3.89
C TYR A 70 0.10 10.24 3.09
N PHE A 71 -0.95 9.77 2.41
CA PHE A 71 -1.88 10.64 1.69
C PHE A 71 -2.67 11.55 2.64
N HIS A 72 -3.15 11.01 3.77
CA HIS A 72 -3.83 11.82 4.79
C HIS A 72 -2.97 12.95 5.35
N LYS A 73 -1.67 12.70 5.60
CA LYS A 73 -0.71 13.74 6.02
C LYS A 73 -0.58 14.88 4.99
N GLN A 74 -0.83 14.59 3.71
CA GLN A 74 -0.83 15.59 2.63
C GLN A 74 -2.20 16.24 2.39
N GLY A 75 -3.23 15.87 3.15
CA GLY A 75 -4.59 16.41 3.02
C GLY A 75 -5.51 15.60 2.09
N GLU A 76 -5.03 14.49 1.54
CA GLU A 76 -5.74 13.67 0.55
C GLU A 76 -6.66 12.64 1.23
N LYS A 77 -7.81 13.09 1.74
CA LYS A 77 -8.76 12.27 2.53
C LYS A 77 -9.50 11.17 1.77
N TRP A 78 -9.35 11.11 0.45
CA TRP A 78 -9.94 10.04 -0.37
C TRP A 78 -9.18 8.72 -0.23
N ALA A 79 -7.91 8.77 0.20
CA ALA A 79 -7.10 7.58 0.37
C ALA A 79 -7.72 6.67 1.45
N GLY A 80 -7.92 5.40 1.11
CA GLY A 80 -8.59 4.45 2.00
C GLY A 80 -10.11 4.33 1.79
N VAL A 81 -10.73 5.14 0.92
CA VAL A 81 -12.07 4.83 0.42
C VAL A 81 -11.94 3.76 -0.67
N HIS A 82 -12.37 2.53 -0.37
CA HIS A 82 -12.27 1.40 -1.29
C HIS A 82 -13.46 0.44 -1.17
N GLY A 83 -13.71 -0.32 -2.24
CA GLY A 83 -14.58 -1.49 -2.16
C GLY A 83 -13.90 -2.57 -1.32
N CYS A 84 -14.64 -3.22 -0.43
CA CYS A 84 -14.09 -4.21 0.48
C CYS A 84 -14.86 -5.53 0.32
N ASP A 85 -14.12 -6.62 0.17
CA ASP A 85 -14.62 -8.00 0.15
C ASP A 85 -14.66 -8.64 1.55
N GLY A 86 -14.27 -7.91 2.59
CA GLY A 86 -14.21 -8.35 3.98
C GLY A 86 -12.87 -8.94 4.42
N CYS A 87 -11.91 -9.20 3.53
CA CYS A 87 -10.66 -9.87 3.89
C CYS A 87 -9.71 -9.01 4.75
N CYS A 88 -9.92 -7.70 4.79
CA CYS A 88 -9.15 -6.78 5.62
C CYS A 88 -9.71 -6.63 7.04
N SER A 89 -10.79 -7.34 7.40
CA SER A 89 -11.32 -7.43 8.76
C SER A 89 -11.23 -8.87 9.27
N SER A 90 -11.20 -9.06 10.59
CA SER A 90 -11.19 -10.38 11.24
C SER A 90 -12.41 -11.27 10.96
N GLN A 91 -13.34 -10.82 10.09
CA GLN A 91 -14.55 -11.56 9.68
C GLN A 91 -14.49 -12.03 8.21
N GLY A 92 -13.34 -11.88 7.54
CA GLY A 92 -13.17 -12.17 6.10
C GLY A 92 -12.95 -13.63 5.71
N GLU A 93 -13.37 -14.59 6.53
CA GLU A 93 -13.43 -16.00 6.14
C GLU A 93 -14.81 -16.29 5.56
N LYS A 94 -14.93 -16.21 4.22
CA LYS A 94 -15.93 -16.98 3.48
C LYS A 94 -15.21 -17.98 2.59
#